data_AF-A0A8J7G405-F1
#
_entry.id   AF-A0A8J7G405-F1
#
_cell.length_a   1.000
_cell.length_b   1.000
_cell.length_c   1.000
_cell.angle_alpha   90.00
_cell.angle_beta   90.00
_cell.angle_gamma   90.00
#
_symmetry.space_group_name_H-M   'P 1'
#
loop_
_entity.id
_entity.type
_entity.pdbx_description
1 polymer ?
#
loop_
_entity_poly.entity_id
_entity_poly.type
_entity_poly.pdbx_seq_one_letter_code
_entity_poly.pdbx_strand_id
1 'polypeptide(L)'
;MSFQTSRYICSACDYTSEVLSLYAQRTYVTPTSKAGVISKIGWCHDCETMKPIEALPTEQELAVLLHTKEARQLQLGRLIETEKLQRPFLARVLNLNTRPSDQRYDLEFEVQSLQWQIDRAQAVLGLMTHHRSPPRCLACASTQIEYLLLIKSIESHLSDDAEALPIGFRHPGCGGEMLIRRSDIRWMMKKSTLLYDTEGILLDIVDGEDEAEIEDLADILNSGRL
;
A
#
# COMPACT_ATOMS: atom_id res chain seq x y z
N MET A 1 -16.68 -7.22 -5.15
CA MET A 1 -15.96 -7.61 -3.92
C MET A 1 -16.50 -6.79 -2.77
N SER A 2 -16.57 -7.35 -1.56
CA SER A 2 -16.95 -6.60 -0.36
C SER A 2 -15.68 -6.18 0.37
N PHE A 3 -15.54 -4.89 0.63
CA PHE A 3 -14.40 -4.34 1.36
C PHE A 3 -14.86 -3.95 2.76
N GLN A 4 -14.08 -4.37 3.76
CA GLN A 4 -14.24 -3.90 5.14
C GLN A 4 -13.72 -2.48 5.24
N THR A 5 -14.16 -1.71 6.23
CA THR A 5 -13.61 -0.36 6.45
C THR A 5 -13.14 -0.22 7.88
N SER A 6 -12.21 0.70 8.10
CA SER A 6 -11.81 1.11 9.44
C SER A 6 -12.58 2.37 9.82
N ARG A 7 -13.15 2.36 11.03
CA ARG A 7 -13.80 3.51 11.63
C ARG A 7 -12.86 4.10 12.69
N TYR A 8 -12.62 5.40 12.58
CA TYR A 8 -11.80 6.19 13.48
C TYR A 8 -12.71 7.04 14.36
N ILE A 9 -12.48 7.02 15.67
CA ILE A 9 -13.36 7.65 16.66
C ILE A 9 -12.49 8.42 17.64
N CYS A 10 -12.91 9.60 18.06
CA CYS A 10 -12.23 10.34 19.12
C CYS A 10 -12.79 9.96 20.50
N SER A 11 -11.92 9.79 21.50
CA SER A 11 -12.33 9.49 22.87
C SER A 11 -12.93 10.67 23.64
N ALA A 12 -12.82 11.90 23.12
CA ALA A 12 -13.17 13.13 23.85
C ALA A 12 -14.21 14.03 23.16
N CYS A 13 -14.55 13.77 21.90
CA CYS A 13 -15.63 14.45 21.19
C CYS A 13 -16.41 13.45 20.32
N ASP A 14 -17.44 13.92 19.64
CA ASP A 14 -18.30 13.15 18.75
C ASP A 14 -17.70 12.90 17.35
N TYR A 15 -16.41 13.20 17.15
CA TYR A 15 -15.74 12.95 15.88
C TYR A 15 -15.74 11.45 15.54
N THR A 16 -16.22 11.16 14.34
CA THR A 16 -16.14 9.84 13.70
C THR A 16 -15.78 10.01 12.23
N SER A 17 -14.95 9.11 11.71
CA SER A 17 -14.61 9.07 10.28
C SER A 17 -14.48 7.64 9.81
N GLU A 18 -14.98 7.38 8.61
CA GLU A 18 -14.84 6.10 7.92
C GLU A 18 -13.93 6.30 6.73
N VAL A 19 -12.84 5.52 6.68
CA VAL A 19 -11.86 5.66 5.61
C VAL A 19 -12.00 4.48 4.66
N LEU A 20 -12.72 4.73 3.58
CA LEU A 20 -12.88 3.83 2.43
C LEU A 20 -11.71 3.90 1.45
N SER A 21 -10.92 4.97 1.54
CA SER A 21 -10.07 5.39 0.45
C SER A 21 -8.88 4.46 0.19
N LEU A 22 -8.53 3.55 1.09
CA LEU A 22 -7.44 2.58 0.84
C LEU A 22 -7.75 1.56 -0.27
N TYR A 23 -9.03 1.41 -0.65
CA TYR A 23 -9.44 0.39 -1.63
C TYR A 23 -9.33 0.83 -3.09
N ALA A 24 -9.16 2.12 -3.34
CA ALA A 24 -8.94 2.60 -4.69
C ALA A 24 -7.46 2.51 -5.06
N GLN A 25 -7.19 1.99 -6.26
CA GLN A 25 -5.83 1.98 -6.79
C GLN A 25 -5.43 3.43 -7.09
N ARG A 26 -4.19 3.79 -6.80
CA ARG A 26 -3.67 5.13 -7.05
C ARG A 26 -2.44 5.04 -7.91
N THR A 27 -2.37 5.86 -8.94
CA THR A 27 -1.30 5.78 -9.93
C THR A 27 -0.84 7.18 -10.28
N TYR A 28 0.47 7.44 -10.16
CA TYR A 28 1.10 8.57 -10.81
C TYR A 28 1.18 8.31 -12.30
N VAL A 29 0.83 9.32 -13.09
CA VAL A 29 0.88 9.27 -14.54
C VAL A 29 1.82 10.36 -15.05
N THR A 30 2.66 9.98 -16.00
CA THR A 30 3.47 10.88 -16.82
C THR A 30 3.22 10.57 -18.30
N PRO A 31 3.60 11.47 -19.21
CA PRO A 31 3.71 11.22 -20.64
C PRO A 31 4.21 9.83 -21.08
N THR A 32 5.16 9.25 -20.33
CA THR A 32 5.91 8.06 -20.76
C THR A 32 5.83 6.89 -19.78
N SER A 33 5.26 7.07 -18.60
CA SER A 33 5.29 6.05 -17.55
C SER A 33 4.21 6.23 -16.50
N LYS A 34 3.93 5.13 -15.78
CA LYS A 34 2.96 5.07 -14.68
C LYS A 34 3.57 4.34 -13.48
N ALA A 35 3.26 4.79 -12.27
CA ALA A 35 3.71 4.12 -11.04
C ALA A 35 2.64 4.14 -9.96
N GLY A 36 2.46 3.04 -9.24
CA GLY A 36 1.46 2.95 -8.17
C GLY A 36 1.83 3.80 -6.95
N VAL A 37 1.03 4.81 -6.63
CA VAL A 37 1.19 5.68 -5.46
C VAL A 37 1.02 4.87 -4.19
N ILE A 38 1.99 4.91 -3.28
CA ILE A 38 1.85 4.36 -1.94
C ILE A 38 1.15 5.41 -1.09
N SER A 39 0.09 5.03 -0.37
CA SER A 39 -0.61 5.91 0.55
C SER A 39 -0.68 5.31 1.94
N LYS A 40 -0.50 6.14 2.96
CA LYS A 40 -0.77 5.82 4.37
C LYS A 40 -2.00 6.58 4.83
N ILE A 41 -2.64 6.13 5.89
CA ILE A 41 -3.68 6.94 6.54
C ILE A 41 -3.01 8.00 7.41
N GLY A 42 -3.57 9.21 7.37
CA GLY A 42 -3.14 10.33 8.19
C GLY A 42 -4.27 11.32 8.43
N TRP A 43 -4.01 12.33 9.24
CA TRP A 43 -4.89 13.48 9.41
C TRP A 43 -4.54 14.55 8.38
N CYS A 44 -5.55 15.11 7.71
CA CYS A 44 -5.39 16.30 6.89
C CYS A 44 -6.10 17.47 7.57
N HIS A 45 -5.35 18.54 7.87
CA HIS A 45 -5.88 19.71 8.56
C HIS A 45 -6.89 20.48 7.72
N ASP A 46 -6.68 20.56 6.40
CA ASP A 46 -7.63 21.26 5.51
C ASP A 46 -8.93 20.47 5.29
N CYS A 47 -8.90 19.14 5.39
CA CYS A 47 -10.10 18.31 5.34
C CYS A 47 -10.74 18.09 6.72
N GLU A 48 -10.05 18.47 7.80
CA GLU A 48 -10.41 18.21 9.20
C GLU A 48 -10.82 16.75 9.45
N THR A 49 -10.16 15.79 8.78
CA THR A 49 -10.51 14.38 8.89
C THR A 49 -9.37 13.45 8.46
N MET A 50 -9.56 12.16 8.72
CA MET A 50 -8.68 11.08 8.28
C MET A 50 -8.74 10.93 6.76
N LYS A 51 -7.59 10.97 6.10
CA LYS A 51 -7.46 10.89 4.65
C LYS A 51 -6.31 9.97 4.23
N PRO A 52 -6.34 9.47 2.98
CA PRO A 52 -5.17 8.84 2.38
C PRO A 52 -4.15 9.94 2.12
N ILE A 53 -2.95 9.74 2.64
CA ILE A 53 -1.82 10.64 2.51
C ILE A 53 -0.76 9.94 1.71
N GLU A 54 -0.20 10.67 0.77
CA GLU A 54 0.94 10.25 -0.02
C GLU A 54 2.08 9.76 0.88
N ALA A 55 2.66 8.60 0.55
CA ALA A 55 3.78 8.03 1.27
C ALA A 55 4.90 7.75 0.26
N LEU A 56 5.84 8.67 0.19
CA LEU A 56 6.93 8.60 -0.77
C LEU A 56 8.01 7.63 -0.26
N PRO A 57 8.41 6.63 -1.07
CA PRO A 57 9.50 5.76 -0.69
C PRO A 57 10.81 6.54 -0.63
N THR A 58 11.64 6.21 0.34
CA THR A 58 13.00 6.75 0.45
C THR A 58 14.02 5.77 -0.12
N GLU A 59 15.19 6.27 -0.54
CA GLU A 59 16.32 5.41 -0.95
C GLU A 59 16.72 4.45 0.17
N GLN A 60 16.58 4.88 1.42
CA GLN A 60 16.92 4.08 2.60
C GLN A 60 15.93 2.92 2.79
N GLU A 61 14.62 3.16 2.61
CA GLU A 61 13.61 2.10 2.59
C GLU A 61 13.84 1.12 1.44
N LEU A 62 14.18 1.61 0.24
CA LEU A 62 14.52 0.75 -0.89
C LEU A 62 15.74 -0.13 -0.59
N ALA A 63 16.79 0.42 0.02
CA ALA A 63 17.97 -0.34 0.43
C ALA A 63 17.62 -1.44 1.45
N VAL A 64 16.73 -1.14 2.41
CA VAL A 64 16.22 -2.15 3.37
C VAL A 64 15.46 -3.26 2.65
N LEU A 65 14.60 -2.94 1.68
CA LEU A 65 13.88 -3.94 0.90
C LEU A 65 14.82 -4.84 0.11
N LEU A 66 15.82 -4.26 -0.56
CA LEU A 66 16.84 -5.00 -1.31
C LEU A 66 17.60 -5.98 -0.42
N HIS A 67 18.13 -5.50 0.70
CA HIS A 67 18.84 -6.38 1.65
C HIS A 67 17.94 -7.46 2.25
N THR A 68 16.69 -7.13 2.57
CA THR A 68 15.72 -8.11 3.09
C THR A 68 15.46 -9.21 2.06
N LYS A 69 15.31 -8.84 0.79
CA LYS A 69 15.12 -9.80 -0.31
C LYS A 69 16.34 -10.70 -0.48
N GLU A 70 17.55 -10.15 -0.48
CA GLU A 70 18.79 -10.94 -0.56
C GLU A 70 18.89 -11.97 0.57
N ALA A 71 18.60 -11.55 1.80
CA ALA A 71 18.60 -12.44 2.97
C ALA A 71 17.59 -13.58 2.82
N ARG A 72 16.38 -13.29 2.32
CA ARG A 72 15.33 -14.29 2.06
C ARG A 72 15.68 -15.23 0.91
N GLN A 73 16.29 -14.72 -0.16
CA GLN A 73 16.79 -15.55 -1.26
C GLN A 73 17.87 -16.53 -0.81
N LEU A 74 18.79 -16.09 0.06
CA LEU A 74 19.80 -16.97 0.65
C LEU A 74 19.16 -18.05 1.52
N GLN A 75 18.16 -17.69 2.32
CA GLN A 75 17.40 -18.64 3.15
C GLN A 75 16.66 -19.68 2.28
N LEU A 76 16.00 -19.23 1.21
CA LEU A 76 15.31 -20.09 0.25
C LEU A 76 16.29 -21.06 -0.42
N GLY A 77 17.45 -20.59 -0.86
CA GLY A 77 18.50 -21.44 -1.44
C GLY A 77 18.97 -22.54 -0.49
N ARG A 78 19.22 -22.21 0.79
CA ARG A 78 19.59 -23.19 1.83
C ARG A 78 18.49 -24.23 2.06
N LEU A 79 17.23 -23.80 2.06
CA LEU A 79 16.08 -24.70 2.23
C LEU A 79 15.99 -25.67 1.05
N ILE A 80 16.10 -25.18 -0.18
CA ILE A 80 16.09 -26.02 -1.40
C ILE A 80 17.20 -27.07 -1.35
N GLU A 81 18.42 -26.70 -0.95
CA GLU A 81 19.53 -27.67 -0.82
C GLU A 81 19.28 -28.69 0.29
N THR A 82 18.71 -28.27 1.42
CA THR A 82 18.35 -29.18 2.52
C THR A 82 17.29 -30.17 2.08
N GLU A 83 16.24 -29.71 1.40
CA GLU A 83 15.18 -30.56 0.84
C GLU A 83 15.76 -31.59 -0.14
N LYS A 84 16.69 -31.18 -1.02
CA LYS A 84 17.35 -32.09 -1.97
C LYS A 84 18.13 -33.21 -1.26
N LEU A 85 18.84 -32.87 -0.17
CA LEU A 85 19.62 -33.84 0.61
C LEU A 85 18.73 -34.84 1.36
N GLN A 86 17.55 -34.40 1.79
CA GLN A 86 16.58 -35.25 2.49
C GLN A 86 15.77 -36.17 1.56
N ARG A 87 15.91 -36.03 0.23
CA ARG A 87 15.19 -36.90 -0.73
C ARG A 87 15.67 -38.36 -0.64
N PRO A 88 14.74 -39.34 -0.69
CA PRO A 88 15.09 -40.75 -0.82
C PRO A 88 16.00 -40.98 -2.04
N PHE A 89 16.96 -41.90 -1.92
CA PHE A 89 17.93 -42.19 -2.99
C PHE A 89 17.26 -42.45 -4.34
N LEU A 90 16.20 -43.27 -4.37
CA LEU A 90 15.44 -43.58 -5.59
C LEU A 90 14.78 -42.35 -6.21
N ALA A 91 14.22 -41.45 -5.40
CA ALA A 91 13.61 -40.21 -5.89
C ALA A 91 14.65 -39.27 -6.52
N ARG A 92 15.87 -39.24 -5.99
CA ARG A 92 16.99 -38.48 -6.58
C ARG A 92 17.46 -39.07 -7.91
N VAL A 93 17.58 -40.40 -8.00
CA VAL A 93 18.03 -41.09 -9.21
C VAL A 93 17.01 -41.00 -10.33
N LEU A 94 15.71 -41.12 -10.02
CA LEU A 94 14.63 -41.06 -11.00
C LEU A 94 14.15 -39.64 -11.31
N ASN A 95 14.81 -38.62 -10.74
CA ASN A 95 14.44 -37.21 -10.84
C ASN A 95 12.94 -36.96 -10.59
N LEU A 96 12.36 -37.70 -9.63
CA LEU A 96 10.94 -37.56 -9.30
C LEU A 96 10.75 -36.25 -8.54
N ASN A 97 9.84 -35.41 -9.03
CA ASN A 97 9.49 -34.15 -8.37
C ASN A 97 8.79 -34.44 -7.04
N THR A 98 9.47 -34.17 -5.94
CA THR A 98 8.83 -34.09 -4.63
C THR A 98 8.11 -32.76 -4.51
N ARG A 99 6.91 -32.78 -3.95
CA ARG A 99 6.19 -31.55 -3.59
C ARG A 99 7.08 -30.68 -2.68
N PRO A 100 7.25 -29.38 -2.97
CA PRO A 100 7.94 -28.45 -2.07
C PRO A 100 7.29 -28.43 -0.69
N SER A 101 8.07 -28.16 0.35
CA SER A 101 7.49 -27.91 1.68
C SER A 101 6.65 -26.63 1.68
N ASP A 102 5.69 -26.54 2.60
CA ASP A 102 4.89 -25.31 2.78
C ASP A 102 5.80 -24.12 3.13
N GLN A 103 6.84 -24.36 3.94
CA GLN A 103 7.87 -23.36 4.26
C GLN A 103 8.57 -22.80 3.02
N ARG A 104 8.80 -23.64 2.00
CA ARG A 104 9.39 -23.19 0.73
C ARG A 104 8.42 -22.31 -0.05
N TYR A 105 7.14 -22.69 -0.13
CA TYR A 105 6.12 -21.86 -0.79
C TYR A 105 6.00 -20.48 -0.12
N ASP A 106 5.99 -20.44 1.22
CA ASP A 106 5.93 -19.20 1.98
C ASP A 106 7.12 -18.29 1.66
N LEU A 107 8.35 -18.84 1.65
CA LEU A 107 9.56 -18.08 1.30
C LEU A 107 9.59 -17.62 -0.16
N GLU A 108 9.15 -18.45 -1.10
CA GLU A 108 9.03 -18.07 -2.52
C GLU A 108 8.05 -16.90 -2.68
N PHE A 109 6.90 -16.98 -2.00
CA PHE A 109 5.92 -15.91 -1.97
C PHE A 109 6.47 -14.62 -1.32
N GLU A 110 7.18 -14.72 -0.20
CA GLU A 110 7.84 -13.57 0.44
C GLU A 110 8.85 -12.90 -0.51
N VAL A 111 9.70 -13.67 -1.20
CA VAL A 111 10.67 -13.13 -2.16
C VAL A 111 9.98 -12.42 -3.32
N GLN A 112 8.90 -13.01 -3.85
CA GLN A 112 8.12 -12.40 -4.93
C GLN A 112 7.42 -11.11 -4.46
N SER A 113 6.85 -11.11 -3.25
CA SER A 113 6.24 -9.92 -2.65
C SER A 113 7.26 -8.79 -2.45
N LEU A 114 8.47 -9.11 -1.99
CA LEU A 114 9.56 -8.14 -1.86
C LEU A 114 9.99 -7.59 -3.22
N GLN A 115 10.08 -8.43 -4.25
CA GLN A 115 10.38 -7.97 -5.61
C GLN A 115 9.34 -6.95 -6.09
N TRP A 116 8.05 -7.24 -5.92
CA TRP A 116 6.98 -6.32 -6.30
C TRP A 116 7.07 -4.97 -5.55
N GLN A 117 7.41 -5.00 -4.26
CA GLN A 117 7.62 -3.78 -3.47
C GLN A 117 8.84 -2.97 -3.97
N ILE A 118 9.93 -3.65 -4.33
CA ILE A 118 11.14 -3.02 -4.90
C ILE A 118 10.80 -2.36 -6.23
N ASP A 119 10.15 -3.07 -7.15
CA ASP A 119 9.80 -2.55 -8.47
C ASP A 119 8.91 -1.31 -8.35
N ARG A 120 7.92 -1.37 -7.44
CA ARG A 120 7.05 -0.23 -7.16
C ARG A 120 7.82 0.96 -6.58
N ALA A 121 8.70 0.73 -5.60
CA ALA A 121 9.49 1.79 -4.99
C ALA A 121 10.45 2.44 -5.99
N GLN A 122 11.11 1.65 -6.84
CA GLN A 122 11.97 2.13 -7.91
C GLN A 122 11.20 2.95 -8.95
N ALA A 123 10.02 2.48 -9.37
CA ALA A 123 9.18 3.21 -10.32
C ALA A 123 8.77 4.58 -9.77
N VAL A 124 8.34 4.63 -8.50
CA VAL A 124 7.98 5.90 -7.84
C VAL A 124 9.21 6.80 -7.73
N LEU A 125 10.35 6.31 -7.20
CA LEU A 125 11.59 7.09 -7.10
C LEU A 125 12.06 7.64 -8.45
N GLY A 126 11.91 6.87 -9.52
CA GLY A 126 12.20 7.34 -10.89
C GLY A 126 11.33 8.52 -11.30
N LEU A 127 10.03 8.46 -11.00
CA LEU A 127 9.10 9.58 -11.24
C LEU A 127 9.37 10.78 -10.32
N MET A 128 9.86 10.54 -9.11
CA MET A 128 10.10 11.58 -8.10
C MET A 128 11.32 12.46 -8.39
N THR A 129 12.13 12.14 -9.40
CA THR A 129 13.33 12.92 -9.77
C THR A 129 13.04 14.41 -10.01
N HIS A 130 11.80 14.75 -10.36
CA HIS A 130 11.34 16.12 -10.56
C HIS A 130 10.34 16.61 -9.52
N HIS A 131 9.96 15.77 -8.55
CA HIS A 131 8.99 16.12 -7.52
C HIS A 131 9.56 17.17 -6.57
N ARG A 132 8.82 18.26 -6.37
CA ARG A 132 9.28 19.38 -5.53
C ARG A 132 8.51 19.55 -4.25
N SER A 133 7.27 19.07 -4.19
CA SER A 133 6.42 19.28 -3.03
C SER A 133 6.66 18.25 -1.91
N PRO A 134 6.38 18.60 -0.65
CA PRO A 134 6.27 17.61 0.40
C PRO A 134 5.03 16.72 0.16
N PRO A 135 4.92 15.58 0.86
CA PRO A 135 3.78 14.70 0.68
C PRO A 135 2.43 15.40 0.88
N ARG A 136 1.42 14.94 0.13
CA ARG A 136 0.08 15.55 0.11
C ARG A 136 -1.05 14.64 0.56
N CYS A 137 -2.13 15.28 0.99
CA CYS A 137 -3.44 14.63 1.09
C CYS A 137 -3.93 14.27 -0.31
N LEU A 138 -4.16 12.99 -0.57
CA LEU A 138 -4.58 12.47 -1.88
C LEU A 138 -6.06 12.73 -2.20
N ALA A 139 -6.76 13.48 -1.34
CA ALA A 139 -8.13 13.93 -1.55
C ALA A 139 -8.22 15.43 -1.90
N CYS A 140 -7.38 16.28 -1.32
CA CYS A 140 -7.45 17.75 -1.51
C CYS A 140 -6.11 18.39 -1.92
N ALA A 141 -5.05 17.60 -2.11
CA ALA A 141 -3.69 18.05 -2.39
C ALA A 141 -3.02 18.93 -1.32
N SER A 142 -3.62 19.07 -0.13
CA SER A 142 -3.03 19.81 0.99
C SER A 142 -1.71 19.19 1.47
N THR A 143 -0.76 20.04 1.86
CA THR A 143 0.49 19.66 2.53
C THR A 143 0.40 19.78 4.06
N GLN A 144 -0.72 20.26 4.60
CA GLN A 144 -0.96 20.35 6.04
C GLN A 144 -1.48 19.00 6.55
N ILE A 145 -0.53 18.09 6.75
CA ILE A 145 -0.80 16.69 7.04
C ILE A 145 -0.02 16.16 8.23
N GLU A 146 -0.59 15.18 8.92
CA GLU A 146 0.09 14.40 9.94
C GLU A 146 -0.10 12.91 9.69
N TYR A 147 1.01 12.18 9.62
CA TYR A 147 0.96 10.73 9.46
C TYR A 147 0.50 10.06 10.75
N LEU A 148 -0.36 9.04 10.61
CA LEU A 148 -0.55 8.10 11.69
C LEU A 148 0.59 7.09 11.67
N LEU A 149 1.31 7.01 12.79
CA LEU A 149 2.24 5.92 13.06
C LEU A 149 1.44 4.69 13.49
N LEU A 150 0.74 4.06 12.54
CA LEU A 150 0.01 2.85 12.85
C LEU A 150 1.02 1.74 13.16
N ILE A 151 0.97 1.21 14.38
CA ILE A 151 1.79 0.07 14.76
C ILE A 151 1.21 -1.15 14.04
N LYS A 152 2.01 -1.84 13.22
CA LYS A 152 1.58 -3.03 12.45
C LYS A 152 0.84 -4.09 13.28
N SER A 153 1.09 -4.15 14.59
CA SER A 153 0.38 -5.06 15.51
C SER A 153 -1.11 -4.74 15.63
N ILE A 154 -1.53 -3.49 15.47
CA ILE A 154 -2.94 -3.09 15.63
C ILE A 154 -3.80 -3.71 14.54
N GLU A 155 -3.31 -3.76 13.29
CA GLU A 155 -4.07 -4.35 12.16
C GLU A 155 -4.35 -5.85 12.36
N SER A 156 -3.39 -6.61 12.91
CA SER A 156 -3.58 -8.03 13.20
C SER A 156 -4.55 -8.31 14.36
N HIS A 157 -4.88 -7.31 15.17
CA HIS A 157 -5.76 -7.44 16.33
C HIS A 157 -7.17 -6.86 16.10
N LEU A 158 -7.46 -6.32 14.92
CA LEU A 158 -8.80 -5.89 14.54
C LEU A 158 -9.65 -7.12 14.15
N SER A 159 -10.15 -7.85 15.14
CA SER A 159 -11.24 -8.81 14.94
C SER A 159 -12.58 -8.10 14.77
N ASP A 160 -13.57 -8.78 14.17
CA ASP A 160 -14.90 -8.22 13.91
C ASP A 160 -15.61 -7.77 15.21
N ASP A 161 -15.30 -8.41 16.34
CA ASP A 161 -15.89 -8.12 17.65
C ASP A 161 -14.97 -7.29 18.58
N ALA A 162 -13.87 -6.75 18.07
CA ALA A 162 -12.90 -6.02 18.90
C ALA A 162 -13.43 -4.64 19.34
N GLU A 163 -13.20 -4.31 20.61
CA GLU A 163 -13.36 -2.94 21.12
C GLU A 163 -12.45 -1.97 20.35
N ALA A 164 -12.83 -0.69 20.33
CA ALA A 164 -12.03 0.32 19.67
C ALA A 164 -10.65 0.47 20.36
N LEU A 165 -9.59 0.30 19.59
CA LEU A 165 -8.22 0.30 20.09
C LEU A 165 -7.58 1.68 19.93
N PRO A 166 -6.87 2.19 20.95
CA PRO A 166 -6.11 3.43 20.81
C PRO A 166 -4.97 3.26 19.80
N ILE A 167 -4.80 4.25 18.93
CA ILE A 167 -3.74 4.25 17.90
C ILE A 167 -2.59 5.21 18.20
N GLY A 168 -2.58 5.82 19.40
CA GLY A 168 -1.53 6.73 19.83
C GLY A 168 -1.52 8.08 19.10
N PHE A 169 -2.59 8.43 18.38
CA PHE A 169 -2.75 9.72 17.72
C PHE A 169 -3.73 10.60 18.50
N ARG A 170 -3.38 11.87 18.72
CA ARG A 170 -4.22 12.84 19.45
C ARG A 170 -5.05 13.65 18.46
N HIS A 171 -6.36 13.70 18.66
CA HIS A 171 -7.27 14.47 17.82
C HIS A 171 -6.92 15.97 17.90
N PRO A 172 -6.58 16.64 16.77
CA PRO A 172 -6.08 18.02 16.81
C PRO A 172 -7.08 19.03 17.38
N GLY A 173 -8.38 18.80 17.21
CA GLY A 173 -9.42 19.73 17.67
C GLY A 173 -9.73 19.67 19.16
N CYS A 174 -9.55 18.53 19.83
CA CYS A 174 -9.97 18.37 21.24
C CYS A 174 -8.95 17.67 22.16
N GLY A 175 -7.83 17.19 21.62
CA GLY A 175 -6.80 16.46 22.38
C GLY A 175 -7.19 15.04 22.81
N GLY A 176 -8.41 14.59 22.49
CA GLY A 176 -8.85 13.21 22.71
C GLY A 176 -7.96 12.20 21.97
N GLU A 177 -7.93 10.97 22.46
CA GLU A 177 -7.19 9.91 21.79
C GLU A 177 -8.02 9.34 20.64
N MET A 178 -7.38 9.17 19.48
CA MET A 178 -8.00 8.49 18.35
C MET A 178 -7.99 6.98 18.58
N LEU A 179 -9.15 6.40 18.43
CA LEU A 179 -9.41 4.97 18.50
C LEU A 179 -9.73 4.46 17.08
N ILE A 180 -9.32 3.23 16.78
CA ILE A 180 -9.68 2.52 15.56
C ILE A 180 -10.50 1.28 15.90
N ARG A 181 -11.56 1.05 15.14
CA ARG A 181 -12.28 -0.23 15.15
C ARG A 181 -12.60 -0.66 13.72
N ARG A 182 -12.87 -1.95 13.55
CA ARG A 182 -13.47 -2.42 12.30
C ARG A 182 -14.88 -1.85 12.18
N SER A 183 -15.25 -1.42 10.99
CA SER A 183 -16.62 -1.02 10.70
C SER A 183 -17.44 -2.24 10.29
N ASP A 184 -18.66 -2.34 10.80
CA ASP A 184 -19.64 -3.35 10.38
C ASP A 184 -20.15 -3.10 8.94
N ILE A 185 -19.88 -1.91 8.41
CA ILE A 185 -20.34 -1.52 7.09
C ILE A 185 -19.47 -2.17 6.02
N ARG A 186 -20.10 -3.03 5.23
CA ARG A 186 -19.54 -3.65 4.04
C ARG A 186 -19.94 -2.87 2.82
N TRP A 187 -18.95 -2.34 2.12
CA TRP A 187 -19.20 -1.58 0.91
C TRP A 187 -19.04 -2.47 -0.31
N MET A 188 -20.06 -2.49 -1.17
CA MET A 188 -19.95 -3.03 -2.53
C MET A 188 -19.44 -1.91 -3.43
N MET A 189 -18.12 -1.83 -3.59
CA MET A 189 -17.49 -0.85 -4.47
C MET A 189 -17.02 -1.51 -5.75
N LYS A 190 -17.18 -0.78 -6.86
CA LYS A 190 -16.42 -1.06 -8.08
C LYS A 190 -14.96 -0.68 -7.81
N LYS A 191 -14.03 -1.43 -8.41
CA LYS A 191 -12.62 -1.07 -8.36
C LYS A 191 -12.45 0.23 -9.16
N SER A 192 -11.95 1.28 -8.52
CA SER A 192 -11.59 2.53 -9.19
C SER A 192 -10.09 2.77 -9.10
N THR A 193 -9.57 3.45 -10.12
CA THR A 193 -8.19 3.90 -10.19
C THR A 193 -8.17 5.42 -10.22
N LEU A 194 -7.56 6.03 -9.21
CA LEU A 194 -7.34 7.48 -9.16
C LEU A 194 -5.98 7.78 -9.78
N LEU A 195 -5.99 8.65 -10.77
CA LEU A 195 -4.81 9.04 -11.53
C LEU A 195 -4.33 10.39 -11.03
N TYR A 196 -3.04 10.49 -10.69
CA TYR A 196 -2.41 11.68 -10.16
C TYR A 196 -1.27 12.11 -11.06
N ASP A 197 -0.98 13.41 -11.11
CA ASP A 197 0.29 13.90 -11.65
C ASP A 197 1.43 13.60 -10.67
N THR A 198 2.67 13.90 -11.08
CA THR A 198 3.85 13.66 -10.22
C THR A 198 3.87 14.50 -8.96
N GLU A 199 3.06 15.58 -8.87
CA GLU A 199 2.93 16.47 -7.71
C GLU A 199 1.74 16.10 -6.81
N GLY A 200 1.14 14.92 -7.02
CA GLY A 200 0.08 14.38 -6.17
C GLY A 200 -1.28 15.07 -6.38
N ILE A 201 -1.48 15.76 -7.50
CA ILE A 201 -2.76 16.38 -7.87
C ILE A 201 -3.59 15.37 -8.65
N LEU A 202 -4.86 15.20 -8.26
CA LEU A 202 -5.79 14.30 -8.93
C LEU A 202 -6.09 14.81 -10.34
N LEU A 203 -5.81 13.98 -11.35
CA LEU A 203 -6.10 14.23 -12.75
C LEU A 203 -7.47 13.64 -13.13
N ASP A 204 -7.71 12.38 -12.76
CA ASP A 204 -8.92 11.66 -13.16
C ASP A 204 -9.25 10.48 -12.24
N ILE A 205 -10.48 9.97 -12.35
CA ILE A 205 -10.99 8.78 -11.66
C ILE A 205 -11.55 7.82 -12.70
N VAL A 206 -10.86 6.69 -12.89
CA VAL A 206 -11.27 5.64 -13.83
C VAL A 206 -12.01 4.55 -13.06
N ASP A 207 -13.28 4.33 -13.39
CA ASP A 207 -14.13 3.30 -12.79
C ASP A 207 -14.15 2.03 -13.65
N GLY A 208 -13.76 0.86 -13.10
CA GLY A 208 -13.95 -0.43 -13.78
C GLY A 208 -12.73 -0.99 -14.55
N GLU A 209 -12.95 -2.08 -15.27
CA GLU A 209 -11.93 -3.02 -15.78
C GLU A 209 -11.25 -2.57 -17.10
N ASP A 210 -11.56 -1.39 -17.62
CA ASP A 210 -11.00 -0.92 -18.89
C ASP A 210 -9.62 -0.27 -18.67
N GLU A 211 -8.58 -1.10 -18.54
CA GLU A 211 -7.18 -0.65 -18.58
C GLU A 211 -6.85 0.15 -19.86
N ALA A 212 -7.65 -0.01 -20.92
CA ALA A 212 -7.55 0.73 -22.18
C ALA A 212 -7.78 2.24 -22.01
N GLU A 213 -8.67 2.68 -21.11
CA GLU A 213 -8.93 4.13 -20.88
C GLU A 213 -7.73 4.82 -20.20
N ILE A 214 -6.88 4.05 -19.50
CA ILE A 214 -5.67 4.59 -18.85
C ILE A 214 -4.60 4.93 -19.90
N GLU A 215 -4.57 4.25 -21.06
CA GLU A 215 -3.61 4.54 -22.14
C GLU A 215 -3.94 5.86 -22.86
N ASP A 216 -5.22 6.15 -23.07
CA ASP A 216 -5.67 7.39 -23.74
C ASP A 216 -5.32 8.67 -22.97
N LEU A 217 -5.24 8.61 -21.63
CA LEU A 217 -4.84 9.77 -20.81
C LEU A 217 -3.35 10.13 -20.97
N ALA A 218 -2.49 9.16 -21.24
CA ALA A 218 -1.09 9.44 -21.56
C ALA A 218 -0.98 10.25 -22.86
N ASP A 219 -1.83 9.94 -23.85
CA ASP A 219 -1.89 10.68 -25.12
C ASP A 219 -2.46 12.09 -24.95
N ILE A 220 -3.41 12.29 -24.05
CA ILE A 220 -3.92 13.62 -23.70
C ILE A 220 -2.83 14.48 -23.05
N LEU A 221 -2.07 13.93 -22.09
CA LEU A 221 -0.91 14.62 -21.48
C LEU A 221 0.17 14.96 -22.51
N ASN A 222 0.42 14.07 -23.47
CA ASN A 222 1.36 14.29 -24.58
C ASN A 222 0.90 15.39 -25.56
N SER A 223 -0.40 15.62 -25.67
CA SER A 223 -0.96 16.62 -26.60
C SER A 223 -0.91 18.07 -26.11
N GLY A 224 -0.49 18.30 -24.85
CA GLY A 224 -0.43 19.63 -24.24
C GLY A 224 -1.81 20.30 -24.11
N ARG A 225 -2.89 19.52 -24.12
CA ARG A 225 -4.27 20.01 -23.95
C ARG A 225 -4.67 19.96 -22.47
N LEU A 226 -4.08 20.83 -21.64
CA LEU A 226 -4.57 21.16 -20.30
C LEU A 226 -4.52 22.68 -20.10
#